data_AF-A0A348W911-F1
#
_entry.id   AF-A0A348W911-F1
#
_cell.length_a   1.000
_cell.length_b   1.000
_cell.length_c   1.000
_cell.angle_alpha   90.00
_cell.angle_beta   90.00
_cell.angle_gamma   90.00
#
_symmetry.space_group_name_H-M   'P 1'
#
loop_
_entity.id
_entity.type
_entity.pdbx_description
1 polymer ?
#
loop_
_entity_poly.entity_id
_entity_poly.type
_entity_poly.pdbx_seq_one_letter_code
_entity_poly.pdbx_strand_id
1 'polypeptide(L)'
;MAPFDISLTKRKTWLQRQIINPIETLEAALAPENTPHFSHWEHFGDIRPPSREPLLAALAELRKEADLLQSDFEEEISGEVAGKISHTNEIRHYVVYVCLSELRECYPDLKLSRGNWDKKLKVATGAIPDFVRRVFFETTGNHEQLDGPIQRNMKAI
;
A
#
# COMPACT_ATOMS: atom_id res chain seq x y z
N MET A 1 -8.23 -12.39 3.27
CA MET A 1 -8.51 -10.93 3.27
C MET A 1 -7.25 -10.20 2.85
N ALA A 2 -7.36 -9.21 1.98
CA ALA A 2 -6.24 -8.41 1.50
C ALA A 2 -5.80 -7.37 2.56
N PRO A 3 -4.54 -6.86 2.51
CA PRO A 3 -3.89 -6.17 3.63
C PRO A 3 -4.25 -4.68 3.77
N PHE A 4 -5.44 -4.25 3.32
CA PHE A 4 -5.77 -2.83 3.18
C PHE A 4 -5.94 -2.12 4.54
N ASP A 5 -6.52 -2.77 5.55
CA ASP A 5 -6.91 -2.13 6.83
C ASP A 5 -6.07 -2.54 8.05
N ILE A 6 -4.82 -2.98 7.85
CA ILE A 6 -3.98 -3.53 8.91
C ILE A 6 -2.65 -2.78 9.06
N SER A 7 -2.06 -2.80 10.25
CA SER A 7 -0.76 -2.16 10.53
C SER A 7 0.36 -2.71 9.64
N LEU A 8 1.42 -1.94 9.42
CA LEU A 8 2.59 -2.35 8.61
C LEU A 8 3.14 -3.73 9.02
N THR A 9 3.27 -4.01 10.33
CA THR A 9 3.67 -5.34 10.84
C THR A 9 2.73 -6.46 10.37
N LYS A 10 1.42 -6.20 10.36
CA LYS A 10 0.42 -7.15 9.89
C LYS A 10 0.42 -7.28 8.37
N ARG A 11 0.72 -6.20 7.61
CA ARG A 11 0.90 -6.23 6.15
C ARG A 11 2.14 -7.05 5.77
N LYS A 12 3.27 -6.87 6.47
CA LYS A 12 4.47 -7.71 6.35
C LYS A 12 4.16 -9.18 6.62
N THR A 13 3.48 -9.47 7.73
CA THR A 13 3.07 -10.83 8.09
C THR A 13 2.15 -11.45 7.02
N TRP A 14 1.28 -10.64 6.42
CA TRP A 14 0.40 -11.07 5.34
C TRP A 14 1.19 -11.39 4.06
N LEU A 15 2.11 -10.51 3.66
CA LEU A 15 3.00 -10.68 2.50
C LEU A 15 3.78 -12.00 2.60
N GLN A 16 4.38 -12.27 3.77
CA GLN A 16 5.06 -13.53 4.05
C GLN A 16 4.14 -14.74 3.87
N ARG A 17 2.97 -14.72 4.52
CA ARG A 17 2.07 -15.87 4.54
C ARG A 17 1.38 -16.15 3.22
N GLN A 18 1.11 -15.13 2.42
CA GLN A 18 0.22 -15.24 1.24
C GLN A 18 0.96 -15.19 -0.08
N ILE A 19 2.21 -14.71 -0.09
CA ILE A 19 3.00 -14.57 -1.31
C ILE A 19 4.30 -15.34 -1.16
N ILE A 20 5.15 -14.99 -0.19
CA ILE A 20 6.50 -15.57 -0.09
C ILE A 20 6.46 -17.07 0.22
N ASN A 21 5.79 -17.50 1.28
CA ASN A 21 5.72 -18.92 1.63
C ASN A 21 5.07 -19.77 0.52
N PRO A 22 3.98 -19.32 -0.14
CA PRO A 22 3.46 -20.00 -1.32
C PRO A 22 4.46 -20.09 -2.48
N ILE A 23 5.25 -19.05 -2.76
CA ILE A 23 6.30 -19.11 -3.79
C ILE A 23 7.32 -20.19 -3.43
N GLU A 24 7.83 -20.23 -2.20
CA GLU A 24 8.77 -21.27 -1.75
C GLU A 24 8.19 -22.68 -1.90
N THR A 25 6.91 -22.84 -1.59
CA THR A 25 6.20 -24.11 -1.74
C THR A 25 6.10 -24.52 -3.21
N LEU A 26 5.82 -23.56 -4.10
CA LEU A 26 5.73 -23.80 -5.54
C LEU A 26 7.10 -24.08 -6.18
N GLU A 27 8.15 -23.35 -5.79
CA GLU A 27 9.53 -23.60 -6.22
C GLU A 27 9.95 -25.04 -5.85
N ALA A 28 9.67 -25.46 -4.62
CA ALA A 28 9.94 -26.83 -4.17
C ALA A 28 9.14 -27.87 -4.97
N ALA A 29 7.84 -27.64 -5.18
CA ALA A 29 7.00 -28.55 -5.95
C ALA A 29 7.45 -28.69 -7.42
N LEU A 30 7.97 -27.61 -8.01
CA LEU A 30 8.42 -27.58 -9.40
C LEU A 30 9.89 -28.00 -9.58
N ALA A 31 10.59 -28.35 -8.50
CA ALA A 31 11.98 -28.80 -8.54
C ALA A 31 12.17 -30.01 -9.48
N PRO A 32 13.37 -30.17 -10.08
CA PRO A 32 13.66 -31.25 -11.00
C PRO A 32 13.32 -32.64 -10.44
N GLU A 33 13.61 -32.90 -9.16
CA GLU A 33 13.27 -34.17 -8.49
C GLU A 33 11.76 -34.46 -8.43
N ASN A 34 10.90 -33.45 -8.38
CA ASN A 34 9.45 -33.59 -8.29
C ASN A 34 8.77 -33.67 -9.66
N THR A 35 9.56 -33.68 -10.73
CA THR A 35 9.06 -33.72 -12.11
C THR A 35 8.06 -34.82 -12.40
N PRO A 36 8.27 -36.07 -11.95
CA PRO A 36 7.34 -37.16 -12.21
C PRO A 36 5.91 -36.91 -11.67
N HIS A 37 5.75 -36.12 -10.60
CA HIS A 37 4.45 -35.88 -9.96
C HIS A 37 3.51 -34.98 -10.78
N PHE A 38 4.06 -34.19 -11.70
CA PHE A 38 3.32 -33.28 -12.58
C PHE A 38 3.36 -33.72 -14.04
N SER A 39 3.81 -34.94 -14.32
CA SER A 39 3.83 -35.51 -15.66
C SER A 39 2.45 -36.08 -16.00
N HIS A 40 1.89 -35.63 -17.13
CA HIS A 40 0.68 -36.25 -17.67
C HIS A 40 1.03 -37.56 -18.37
N TRP A 41 0.49 -38.67 -17.86
CA TRP A 41 0.68 -40.01 -18.43
C TRP A 41 0.13 -40.16 -19.86
N GLU A 42 -0.76 -39.28 -20.30
CA GLU A 42 -1.29 -39.27 -21.68
C GLU A 42 -0.26 -38.76 -22.70
N HIS A 43 0.80 -38.08 -22.24
CA HIS A 43 1.93 -37.62 -23.05
C HIS A 43 3.13 -38.56 -23.00
N PHE A 44 2.93 -39.82 -22.56
CA PHE A 44 3.99 -40.82 -22.50
C PHE A 44 4.48 -41.16 -23.92
N GLY A 45 5.66 -40.65 -24.29
CA GLY A 45 6.22 -40.78 -25.65
C GLY A 45 6.50 -39.44 -26.34
N ASP A 46 6.03 -38.32 -25.79
CA ASP A 46 6.44 -37.00 -26.26
C ASP A 46 7.92 -36.74 -25.90
N ILE A 47 8.72 -36.42 -26.92
CA ILE A 47 10.20 -36.35 -26.84
C ILE A 47 10.68 -35.17 -25.98
N ARG A 48 9.80 -34.22 -25.63
CA ARG A 48 10.11 -33.12 -24.71
C ARG A 48 8.95 -32.86 -23.76
N PRO A 49 9.06 -33.21 -22.47
CA PRO A 49 8.18 -32.62 -21.47
C PRO A 49 8.27 -31.08 -21.53
N PRO A 50 7.17 -30.35 -21.31
CA PRO A 50 7.18 -28.89 -21.32
C PRO A 50 8.20 -28.36 -20.32
N SER A 51 9.09 -27.45 -20.77
CA SER A 51 10.08 -26.83 -19.89
C SER A 51 9.37 -26.02 -18.82
N ARG A 52 9.74 -26.26 -17.56
CA ARG A 52 9.28 -25.51 -16.40
C ARG A 52 10.17 -24.32 -16.06
N GLU A 53 11.27 -24.13 -16.80
CA GLU A 53 12.20 -23.01 -16.61
C GLU A 53 11.50 -21.65 -16.69
N PRO A 54 10.56 -21.38 -17.63
CA PRO A 54 9.87 -20.09 -17.66
C PRO A 54 9.01 -19.84 -16.42
N LEU A 55 8.40 -20.89 -15.87
CA LEU A 55 7.58 -20.80 -14.67
C LEU A 55 8.45 -20.57 -13.42
N LEU A 56 9.56 -21.29 -13.30
CA LEU A 56 10.54 -21.09 -12.23
C LEU A 56 11.17 -19.69 -12.30
N ALA A 57 11.48 -19.19 -13.50
CA ALA A 57 11.99 -17.84 -13.68
C ALA A 57 10.95 -16.77 -13.27
N ALA A 58 9.68 -16.95 -13.62
CA ALA A 58 8.62 -16.04 -13.20
C ALA A 58 8.40 -16.04 -11.67
N LEU A 59 8.51 -17.22 -11.03
CA LEU A 59 8.46 -17.33 -9.56
C LEU A 59 9.65 -16.62 -8.90
N ALA A 60 10.85 -16.76 -9.46
CA ALA A 60 12.05 -16.09 -8.96
C ALA A 60 11.94 -14.56 -9.05
N GLU A 61 11.44 -14.02 -10.16
CA GLU A 61 11.20 -12.57 -10.29
C GLU A 61 10.12 -12.09 -9.30
N LEU A 62 9.01 -12.83 -9.17
CA LEU A 62 7.98 -12.50 -8.18
C LEU A 62 8.53 -12.52 -6.75
N ARG A 63 9.38 -13.51 -6.43
CA ARG A 63 10.03 -13.62 -5.13
C ARG A 63 10.92 -12.41 -4.86
N LYS A 64 11.76 -12.04 -5.81
CA LYS A 64 12.64 -10.88 -5.71
C LYS A 64 11.86 -9.60 -5.43
N GLU A 65 10.78 -9.34 -6.17
CA GLU A 65 9.94 -8.17 -5.93
C GLU A 65 9.23 -8.22 -4.56
N ALA A 66 8.78 -9.41 -4.13
CA ALA A 66 8.20 -9.60 -2.81
C ALA A 66 9.20 -9.38 -1.67
N ASP A 67 10.45 -9.82 -1.85
CA ASP A 67 11.54 -9.64 -0.88
C ASP A 67 11.95 -8.17 -0.76
N LEU A 68 11.99 -7.43 -1.87
CA LEU A 68 12.20 -5.97 -1.87
C LEU A 68 11.11 -5.26 -1.05
N LEU A 69 9.84 -5.56 -1.35
CA LEU A 69 8.71 -4.99 -0.61
C LEU A 69 8.74 -5.37 0.89
N GLN A 70 9.19 -6.57 1.22
CA GLN A 70 9.38 -6.97 2.62
C GLN A 70 10.51 -6.17 3.28
N SER A 71 11.61 -5.90 2.57
CA SER A 71 12.73 -5.09 3.05
C SER A 71 12.27 -3.66 3.36
N ASP A 72 11.48 -3.07 2.47
CA ASP A 72 10.91 -1.72 2.68
C ASP A 72 10.07 -1.67 3.96
N PHE A 73 9.20 -2.67 4.18
CA PHE A 73 8.44 -2.77 5.43
C PHE A 73 9.34 -2.97 6.66
N GLU A 74 10.41 -3.75 6.56
CA GLU A 74 11.34 -3.99 7.67
C GLU A 74 12.11 -2.71 8.05
N GLU A 75 12.54 -1.96 7.04
CA GLU A 75 13.21 -0.67 7.17
C GLU A 75 12.28 0.37 7.83
N GLU A 76 11.01 0.42 7.44
CA GLU A 76 9.96 1.26 8.05
C GLU A 76 9.61 0.85 9.49
N ILE A 77 9.65 -0.45 9.81
CA ILE A 77 9.29 -0.98 11.13
C ILE A 77 10.45 -0.88 12.14
N SER A 78 11.67 -1.18 11.71
CA SER A 78 12.81 -1.43 12.61
C SER A 78 14.17 -0.94 12.12
N GLY A 79 14.27 -0.42 10.89
CA GLY A 79 15.51 0.10 10.31
C GLY A 79 15.93 1.48 10.82
N GLU A 80 16.93 2.09 10.17
CA GLU A 80 17.43 3.43 10.55
C GLU A 80 16.36 4.52 10.45
N VAL A 81 15.32 4.27 9.66
CA VAL A 81 14.17 5.13 9.46
C VAL A 81 12.95 4.72 10.30
N ALA A 82 13.05 3.70 11.14
CA ALA A 82 12.00 3.27 12.05
C ALA A 82 11.59 4.39 12.99
N GLY A 83 10.32 4.81 12.89
CA GLY A 83 9.80 5.98 13.59
C GLY A 83 10.34 7.33 13.08
N LYS A 84 11.30 7.36 12.13
CA LYS A 84 11.74 8.56 11.42
C LYS A 84 10.99 8.80 10.11
N ILE A 85 10.45 7.75 9.48
CA ILE A 85 9.41 7.94 8.47
C ILE A 85 8.19 8.47 9.21
N SER A 86 8.15 9.79 9.22
CA SER A 86 7.06 10.63 9.66
C SER A 86 5.93 10.50 8.64
N HIS A 87 5.30 9.32 8.56
CA HIS A 87 4.09 9.04 7.77
C HIS A 87 2.89 9.89 8.18
N THR A 88 3.08 10.90 9.01
CA THR A 88 2.05 11.86 9.32
C THR A 88 2.28 13.17 8.57
N ASN A 89 3.44 13.84 8.62
CA ASN A 89 3.54 15.14 7.96
C ASN A 89 3.48 15.09 6.41
N GLU A 90 4.16 14.13 5.79
CA GLU A 90 4.18 14.00 4.32
C GLU A 90 2.84 13.50 3.79
N ILE A 91 2.25 12.49 4.42
CA ILE A 91 0.91 11.99 4.05
C ILE A 91 -0.17 13.03 4.33
N ARG A 92 -0.12 13.74 5.47
CA ARG A 92 -1.00 14.90 5.73
C ARG A 92 -0.87 15.93 4.62
N HIS A 93 0.37 16.27 4.23
CA HIS A 93 0.59 17.26 3.19
C HIS A 93 0.05 16.78 1.85
N TYR A 94 0.38 15.56 1.43
CA TYR A 94 -0.04 14.96 0.17
C TYR A 94 -1.56 14.86 0.06
N VAL A 95 -2.23 14.23 1.04
CA VAL A 95 -3.69 14.07 1.03
C VAL A 95 -4.38 15.43 0.99
N VAL A 96 -3.93 16.38 1.83
CA VAL A 96 -4.52 17.73 1.86
C VAL A 96 -4.29 18.44 0.52
N TYR A 97 -3.08 18.35 -0.05
CA TYR A 97 -2.74 18.98 -1.32
C TYR A 97 -3.59 18.43 -2.47
N VAL A 98 -3.68 17.10 -2.61
CA VAL A 98 -4.46 16.44 -3.65
C VAL A 98 -5.94 16.82 -3.51
N CYS A 99 -6.53 16.68 -2.32
CA CYS A 99 -7.93 17.05 -2.11
C CYS A 99 -8.23 18.51 -2.51
N LEU A 100 -7.39 19.46 -2.12
CA LEU A 100 -7.61 20.87 -2.42
C LEU A 100 -7.38 21.19 -3.90
N SER A 101 -6.40 20.55 -4.54
CA SER A 101 -6.11 20.73 -5.97
C SER A 101 -7.25 20.20 -6.84
N GLU A 102 -7.70 18.96 -6.56
CA GLU A 102 -8.83 18.32 -7.24
C GLU A 102 -10.12 19.12 -7.09
N LEU A 103 -10.41 19.62 -5.88
CA LEU A 103 -11.60 20.47 -5.66
C LEU A 103 -11.54 21.76 -6.48
N ARG A 104 -10.36 22.36 -6.67
CA ARG A 104 -10.22 23.55 -7.52
C ARG A 104 -10.36 23.25 -9.00
N GLU A 105 -9.80 22.13 -9.45
CA GLU A 105 -9.86 21.73 -10.85
C GLU A 105 -11.26 21.31 -11.27
N CYS A 106 -11.91 20.46 -10.46
CA CYS A 106 -13.24 19.93 -10.75
C CYS A 106 -14.36 20.93 -10.40
N TYR A 107 -14.15 21.81 -9.43
CA TYR A 107 -15.17 22.76 -8.95
C TYR A 107 -14.58 24.18 -8.78
N PRO A 108 -14.22 24.87 -9.88
CA PRO A 108 -13.53 26.15 -9.82
C PRO A 108 -14.31 27.26 -9.11
N ASP A 109 -15.64 27.22 -9.15
CA ASP A 109 -16.53 28.19 -8.47
C ASP A 109 -16.69 27.89 -6.97
N LEU A 110 -16.25 26.72 -6.51
CA LEU A 110 -16.31 26.36 -5.10
C LEU A 110 -15.25 27.14 -4.32
N LYS A 111 -15.71 28.09 -3.50
CA LYS A 111 -14.82 28.81 -2.60
C LYS A 111 -14.27 27.89 -1.52
N LEU A 112 -13.01 27.48 -1.69
CA LEU A 112 -12.30 26.74 -0.66
C LEU A 112 -12.21 27.58 0.62
N SER A 113 -12.61 26.99 1.74
CA SER A 113 -12.64 27.64 3.06
C SER A 113 -11.90 26.79 4.07
N ARG A 114 -11.28 27.46 5.05
CA ARG A 114 -10.64 26.80 6.19
C ARG A 114 -11.64 26.30 7.23
N GLY A 115 -12.93 26.54 7.02
CA GLY A 115 -13.98 26.29 7.98
C GLY A 115 -14.04 27.34 9.09
N ASN A 116 -14.94 27.10 10.05
CA ASN A 116 -15.13 27.92 11.24
C ASN A 116 -14.58 27.18 12.46
N TRP A 117 -13.88 27.88 13.35
CA TRP A 117 -13.36 27.27 14.57
C TRP A 117 -14.49 26.93 15.55
N ASP A 118 -14.67 25.64 15.85
CA ASP A 118 -15.59 25.18 16.89
C ASP A 118 -14.87 25.09 18.23
N LYS A 119 -15.26 25.94 19.18
CA LYS A 119 -14.64 25.99 20.52
C LYS A 119 -14.89 24.74 21.36
N LYS A 120 -16.01 24.02 21.15
CA LYS A 120 -16.36 22.82 21.91
C LYS A 120 -15.57 21.62 21.39
N LEU A 121 -15.49 21.47 20.08
CA LEU A 121 -14.76 20.37 19.44
C LEU A 121 -13.25 20.63 19.35
N LYS A 122 -12.82 21.90 19.48
CA LYS A 122 -11.43 22.35 19.30
C LYS A 122 -10.87 21.96 17.92
N VAL A 123 -11.69 22.10 16.88
CA VAL A 123 -11.32 21.85 15.47
C VAL A 123 -11.99 22.89 14.58
N ALA A 124 -11.44 23.15 13.38
CA ALA A 124 -12.17 23.89 12.36
C ALA A 124 -13.23 23.00 11.66
N THR A 125 -14.50 23.38 11.65
CA THR A 125 -15.59 22.61 11.02
C THR A 125 -16.06 23.28 9.73
N GLY A 126 -16.62 22.50 8.82
CA GLY A 126 -17.15 22.97 7.54
C GLY A 126 -16.84 22.02 6.39
N ALA A 127 -17.54 22.19 5.28
CA ALA A 127 -17.53 21.23 4.17
C ALA A 127 -16.12 20.82 3.70
N ILE A 128 -15.18 21.77 3.59
CA ILE A 128 -13.83 21.51 3.08
C ILE A 128 -12.94 20.80 4.14
N PRO A 129 -12.78 21.32 5.38
CA PRO A 129 -12.06 20.56 6.42
C PRO A 129 -12.65 19.19 6.69
N ASP A 130 -13.97 19.06 6.70
CA ASP A 130 -14.65 17.79 7.00
C ASP A 130 -14.46 16.78 5.85
N PHE A 131 -14.49 17.23 4.60
CA PHE A 131 -14.15 16.41 3.43
C PHE A 131 -12.70 15.91 3.48
N VAL A 132 -11.73 16.80 3.70
CA VAL A 132 -10.29 16.43 3.71
C VAL A 132 -10.01 15.44 4.85
N ARG A 133 -10.59 15.64 6.04
CA ARG A 133 -10.47 14.69 7.15
C ARG A 133 -11.13 13.36 6.83
N ARG A 134 -12.27 13.38 6.13
CA ARG A 134 -12.96 12.16 5.72
C ARG A 134 -12.09 11.35 4.75
N VAL A 135 -11.52 11.99 3.74
CA VAL A 135 -10.58 11.32 2.80
C VAL A 135 -9.35 10.81 3.54
N PHE A 136 -8.75 11.61 4.42
CA PHE A 136 -7.60 11.19 5.22
C PHE A 136 -7.92 9.97 6.10
N PHE A 137 -9.09 9.96 6.73
CA PHE A 137 -9.56 8.82 7.51
C PHE A 137 -9.77 7.59 6.62
N GLU A 138 -10.44 7.72 5.48
CA GLU A 138 -10.66 6.60 4.55
C GLU A 138 -9.34 6.07 3.95
N THR A 139 -8.33 6.93 3.77
CA THR A 139 -7.03 6.56 3.22
C THR A 139 -6.12 5.91 4.27
N THR A 140 -6.14 6.41 5.51
CA THR A 140 -5.14 6.06 6.54
C THR A 140 -5.70 5.26 7.72
N GLY A 141 -7.02 5.21 7.88
CA GLY A 141 -7.70 4.68 9.06
C GLY A 141 -7.58 5.55 10.32
N ASN A 142 -6.90 6.70 10.25
CA ASN A 142 -6.62 7.55 11.40
C ASN A 142 -7.51 8.81 11.44
N HIS A 143 -7.96 9.15 12.65
CA HIS A 143 -8.65 10.43 12.89
C HIS A 143 -7.64 11.51 13.25
N GLU A 144 -7.60 12.59 12.47
CA GLU A 144 -6.66 13.67 12.69
C GLU A 144 -7.27 15.06 12.39
N GLN A 145 -6.81 16.10 13.09
CA GLN A 145 -7.39 17.45 12.97
C GLN A 145 -7.04 18.16 11.65
N LEU A 146 -5.82 18.00 11.13
CA LEU A 146 -5.36 18.56 9.85
C LEU A 146 -5.46 20.10 9.65
N ASP A 147 -5.86 20.88 10.65
CA ASP A 147 -6.07 22.33 10.53
C ASP A 147 -4.84 23.10 10.06
N GLY A 148 -3.67 22.78 10.61
CA GLY A 148 -2.38 23.35 10.21
C GLY A 148 -1.99 23.01 8.77
N PRO A 149 -1.99 21.72 8.37
CA PRO A 149 -1.81 21.30 6.98
C PRO A 149 -2.78 21.98 5.99
N ILE A 150 -4.09 22.04 6.29
CA ILE A 150 -5.10 22.70 5.44
C ILE A 150 -4.77 24.19 5.28
N GLN A 151 -4.45 24.87 6.38
CA GLN A 151 -4.04 26.28 6.34
C GLN A 151 -2.84 26.54 5.43
N ARG A 152 -1.81 25.67 5.51
CA ARG A 152 -0.58 25.84 4.75
C ARG A 152 -0.81 25.61 3.26
N ASN A 153 -1.51 24.54 2.91
CA ASN A 153 -1.78 24.21 1.50
C ASN A 153 -2.71 25.20 0.83
N MET A 154 -3.75 25.70 1.51
CA MET A 154 -4.65 26.72 0.94
C MET A 154 -3.95 28.06 0.62
N LYS A 155 -2.76 28.31 1.16
CA LYS A 155 -1.95 29.48 0.79
C LYS A 155 -1.02 29.22 -0.41
N ALA A 156 -0.65 27.96 -0.61
CA ALA A 156 0.30 27.54 -1.64
C ALA A 156 -0.39 27.24 -2.97
N ILE A 157 -1.67 26.87 -2.91
CA ILE A 157 -2.55 26.63 -4.05
C ILE A 157 -3.34 27.91 -4.29
#